data_AF-A0A415C8Q8-F1
#
_entry.id   AF-A0A415C8Q8-F1
#
_cell.length_a   1.000
_cell.length_b   1.000
_cell.length_c   1.000
_cell.angle_alpha   90.00
_cell.angle_beta   90.00
_cell.angle_gamma   90.00
#
_symmetry.space_group_name_H-M   'P 1'
#
loop_
_entity.id
_entity.type
_entity.pdbx_description
1 polymer ?
#
loop_
_entity_poly.entity_id
_entity_poly.type
_entity_poly.pdbx_seq_one_letter_code
_entity_poly.pdbx_strand_id
1 'polypeptide(L)' 'MAVTKRKAEMVVTWHERGVDIETTCTVLGVTPQEASAIIRQHAAERERRERAERMRPKFIEPPMF' A
#
# COMPACT_ATOMS: atom_id res chain seq x y z
N MET A 1 9.35 -3.61 -19.09
CA MET A 1 10.26 -3.30 -17.96
C MET A 1 9.54 -3.70 -16.68
N ALA A 2 10.13 -4.48 -15.79
CA ALA A 2 9.46 -4.85 -14.55
C ALA A 2 9.50 -3.67 -13.57
N VAL A 3 8.35 -3.30 -12.98
CA VAL A 3 8.30 -2.29 -11.92
C VAL A 3 9.02 -2.84 -10.68
N THR A 4 10.04 -2.13 -10.21
CA THR A 4 10.78 -2.53 -9.01
C THR A 4 9.94 -2.27 -7.76
N LYS A 5 10.15 -3.06 -6.70
CA LYS A 5 9.46 -2.90 -5.41
C LYS A 5 9.51 -1.45 -4.89
N ARG A 6 10.67 -0.82 -5.01
CA ARG A 6 10.88 0.59 -4.62
C ARG A 6 10.00 1.56 -5.41
N LYS A 7 9.81 1.36 -6.72
CA LYS A 7 8.92 2.19 -7.52
C LYS A 7 7.47 2.01 -7.08
N ALA A 8 7.04 0.78 -6.80
CA ALA A 8 5.69 0.53 -6.30
C ALA A 8 5.41 1.22 -4.96
N GLU A 9 6.36 1.18 -4.02
CA GLU A 9 6.27 1.91 -2.74
C GLU A 9 6.17 3.44 -2.96
N MET A 10 6.94 3.98 -3.91
CA MET A 10 6.87 5.41 -4.25
C MET A 10 5.52 5.78 -4.87
N VAL A 11 4.98 4.98 -5.79
CA VAL A 11 3.66 5.19 -6.39
C VAL A 11 2.59 5.28 -5.30
N VAL A 12 2.59 4.33 -4.36
CA VAL A 12 1.63 4.32 -3.24
C VAL A 12 1.79 5.57 -2.37
N THR A 13 3.02 5.89 -1.97
CA THR A 13 3.29 7.03 -1.08
C THR A 13 2.84 8.35 -1.70
N TRP A 14 3.06 8.52 -3.01
CA TRP A 14 2.68 9.74 -3.72
C TRP A 14 1.18 9.83 -3.93
N HIS A 15 0.53 8.69 -4.21
CA HIS A 15 -0.92 8.60 -4.28
C HIS A 15 -1.59 8.94 -2.94
N GLU A 16 -1.07 8.40 -1.81
CA GLU A 16 -1.56 8.73 -0.46
C GLU A 16 -1.39 10.22 -0.11
N ARG A 17 -0.40 10.90 -0.72
CA ARG A 17 -0.19 12.35 -0.58
C ARG A 17 -1.05 13.20 -1.52
N GLY A 18 -1.86 12.59 -2.39
CA GLY A 18 -2.70 13.28 -3.36
C GLY A 18 -1.95 13.77 -4.61
N VAL A 19 -0.77 13.22 -4.90
CA VAL A 19 -0.08 13.49 -6.17
C VAL A 19 -0.81 12.77 -7.30
N ASP A 20 -0.98 13.48 -8.41
CA ASP A 20 -1.67 12.93 -9.58
C ASP A 20 -0.93 11.74 -10.21
N ILE A 21 -1.70 10.81 -10.77
CA ILE A 21 -1.17 9.60 -11.41
C ILE A 21 -0.30 9.94 -12.60
N GLU A 22 -0.66 10.95 -13.40
CA GLU A 22 0.13 11.33 -14.57
C GLU A 22 1.52 11.81 -14.16
N THR A 23 1.59 12.68 -13.16
CA THR A 23 2.86 13.17 -12.59
C THR A 23 3.71 12.03 -12.06
N THR A 24 3.08 11.09 -11.36
CA THR A 24 3.75 9.92 -10.78
C THR A 24 4.30 9.00 -11.88
N CYS A 25 3.52 8.76 -12.94
CA CYS A 25 3.89 7.97 -14.10
C CYS A 25 5.07 8.58 -14.87
N THR A 26 5.05 9.90 -15.10
CA THR A 26 6.13 10.62 -15.78
C THR A 26 7.44 10.54 -15.00
N VAL A 27 7.42 10.82 -13.69
CA VAL A 27 8.65 10.87 -12.89
C VAL A 27 9.23 9.48 -12.64
N LEU A 28 8.39 8.48 -12.38
CA LEU A 28 8.84 7.13 -12.06
C LEU A 28 9.03 6.26 -13.32
N GLY A 29 8.63 6.75 -14.50
CA GLY A 29 8.68 6.01 -15.76
C GLY A 29 7.86 4.72 -15.67
N VAL A 30 6.65 4.81 -15.13
CA VAL A 30 5.70 3.71 -14.98
C VAL A 30 4.46 4.02 -15.79
N THR A 31 3.84 2.99 -16.36
CA THR A 31 2.60 3.19 -17.11
C THR A 31 1.42 3.48 -16.18
N PRO A 32 0.38 4.20 -16.65
CA PRO A 32 -0.83 4.43 -15.86
C PRO A 32 -1.53 3.13 -15.43
N GLN A 33 -1.46 2.08 -16.27
CA GLN A 33 -2.01 0.78 -15.94
C GLN A 33 -1.28 0.13 -14.77
N GLU A 34 0.06 0.16 -14.78
CA GLU A 34 0.89 -0.37 -13.69
C GLU A 34 0.67 0.40 -12.39
N ALA A 35 0.66 1.74 -12.45
CA ALA A 35 0.40 2.58 -11.28
C ALA A 35 -0.98 2.27 -10.66
N SER A 36 -2.01 2.16 -11.51
CA SER A 36 -3.37 1.81 -11.07
C SER A 36 -3.48 0.40 -10.50
N ALA A 37 -2.70 -0.55 -11.02
CA ALA A 37 -2.66 -1.91 -10.49
C ALA A 37 -2.00 -1.93 -9.09
N ILE A 38 -0.89 -1.21 -8.93
CA ILE A 38 -0.16 -1.08 -7.67
C ILE A 38 -1.04 -0.46 -6.58
N ILE A 39 -1.75 0.63 -6.89
CA ILE A 39 -2.66 1.30 -5.95
C ILE A 39 -3.77 0.34 -5.51
N ARG A 40 -4.42 -0.35 -6.45
CA ARG A 40 -5.49 -1.32 -6.14
C ARG A 40 -4.98 -2.49 -5.30
N GLN A 41 -3.81 -3.03 -5.64
CA GLN A 41 -3.20 -4.11 -4.89
C GLN A 41 -2.85 -3.67 -3.46
N HIS A 42 -2.29 -2.46 -3.30
CA HIS A 42 -1.98 -1.91 -1.98
C HIS A 42 -3.24 -1.68 -1.13
N ALA A 43 -4.32 -1.18 -1.71
CA ALA A 43 -5.60 -1.03 -1.01
C ALA A 43 -6.17 -2.37 -0.52
N ALA A 44 -6.12 -3.41 -1.37
CA ALA A 44 -6.54 -4.76 -1.00
C ALA A 44 -5.65 -5.36 0.11
N GLU A 45 -4.34 -5.10 0.07
CA GLU A 45 -3.40 -5.57 1.10
C GLU A 45 -3.63 -4.86 2.44
N ARG A 46 -3.90 -3.54 2.42
CA ARG A 46 -4.29 -2.75 3.60
C ARG A 46 -5.55 -3.31 4.25
N GLU A 47 -6.59 -3.57 3.46
CA GLU A 47 -7.85 -4.13 3.97
C GLU A 47 -7.64 -5.53 4.58
N ARG A 48 -6.81 -6.38 3.94
CA ARG A 48 -6.43 -7.69 4.51
C ARG A 48 -5.68 -7.55 5.83
N ARG A 49 -4.74 -6.62 5.92
CA ARG A 49 -3.96 -6.36 7.13
C ARG A 49 -4.84 -5.86 8.27
N GLU A 50 -5.75 -4.94 8.00
CA GLU A 50 -6.71 -4.43 8.98
C GLU A 50 -7.66 -5.54 9.47
N ARG A 51 -8.14 -6.41 8.57
CA ARG A 51 -8.94 -7.59 8.97
C ARG A 51 -8.15 -8.57 9.83
N ALA A 52 -6.90 -8.84 9.46
CA ALA A 52 -6.03 -9.72 10.24
C ALA A 52 -5.72 -9.14 11.64
N GLU A 53 -5.50 -7.83 11.73
CA GLU A 53 -5.28 -7.13 13.00
C GLU A 53 -6.53 -7.12 13.86
N ARG A 54 -7.72 -6.97 13.27
CA ARG A 54 -9.01 -7.05 13.96
C ARG A 54 -9.31 -8.46 14.49
N MET A 55 -8.86 -9.50 13.81
CA MET A 55 -8.98 -10.90 14.26
C MET A 55 -7.86 -11.32 15.22
N ARG A 56 -6.86 -10.47 15.46
CA ARG A 56 -5.76 -10.82 16.35
C ARG A 56 -6.28 -10.83 17.80
N PRO A 57 -6.24 -11.98 18.51
CA PRO A 57 -6.67 -12.03 19.90
C PRO A 57 -5.81 -11.07 20.72
N LYS A 58 -6.46 -10.12 21.39
CA LYS A 58 -5.77 -9.25 22.35
C LYS A 58 -5.31 -10.13 23.50
N PHE A 59 -4.01 -10.30 23.64
CA PHE A 59 -3.43 -10.95 24.79
C PHE A 59 -3.73 -10.05 26.00
N ILE A 60 -4.73 -10.43 26.80
CA ILE A 60 -5.01 -9.78 28.07
C ILE A 60 -3.91 -10.28 29.00
N GLU A 61 -2.97 -9.41 29.36
CA GLU A 61 -1.99 -9.74 30.38
C GLU A 61 -2.74 -10.16 31.66
N PRO A 62 -2.49 -11.36 32.20
CA PRO A 62 -3.15 -11.77 33.42
C PRO A 62 -2.74 -10.81 34.56
N PRO A 63 -3.70 -10.39 35.41
CA PRO A 63 -3.37 -9.52 36.53
C PRO A 63 -2.31 -10.21 37.40
N MET A 64 -1.21 -9.51 37.67
CA MET A 64 -0.23 -9.96 38.66
C MET A 64 -0.91 -9.87 40.03
N PHE A 65 -1.25 -11.04 40.59
CA PHE A 65 -1.62 -11.19 41.99
C PHE A 65 -0.37 -11.25 42.86
#